data_AF-A0A3D1J1L8-F1
#
_entry.id   AF-A0A3D1J1L8-F1
#
_cell.length_a   1.000
_cell.length_b   1.000
_cell.length_c   1.000
_cell.angle_alpha   90.00
_cell.angle_beta   90.00
_cell.angle_gamma   90.00
#
_symmetry.space_group_name_H-M   'P 1'
#
loop_
_entity.id
_entity.type
_entity.pdbx_description
1 polymer ?
#
loop_
_entity_poly.entity_id
_entity_poly.type
_entity_poly.pdbx_seq_one_letter_code
_entity_poly.pdbx_strand_id
1 'polypeptide(L)'
;MPKSKNTPAPVTARKRGRPLKTDDDSRRSDLVEKSARLFREKGYEKTTVRDIAAAAGMQAGSWFYYFKTKQEILAAIMEEGMARSLHDLEAIAAQSL
;
A
#
# COMPACT_ATOMS: atom_id res chain seq x y z
N MET A 1 -56.60 -1.86 8.09
CA MET A 1 -55.57 -2.03 7.05
C MET A 1 -54.33 -2.65 7.68
N PRO A 2 -53.82 -3.81 7.21
CA PRO A 2 -52.67 -4.47 7.83
C PRO A 2 -51.34 -3.77 7.51
N LYS A 3 -50.45 -3.68 8.49
CA LYS A 3 -49.11 -3.09 8.40
C LYS A 3 -48.18 -3.98 7.56
N SER A 4 -47.54 -3.39 6.54
CA SER A 4 -46.48 -4.02 5.74
C SER A 4 -45.27 -4.31 6.63
N LYS A 5 -44.94 -5.60 6.77
CA LYS A 5 -43.67 -6.07 7.34
C LYS A 5 -42.64 -6.00 6.22
N ASN A 6 -41.66 -5.12 6.34
CA ASN A 6 -40.47 -5.18 5.49
C ASN A 6 -39.26 -5.42 6.39
N THR A 7 -38.88 -6.69 6.52
CA THR A 7 -37.66 -7.13 7.18
C THR A 7 -36.58 -7.27 6.11
N PRO A 8 -35.48 -6.49 6.12
CA PRO A 8 -34.30 -6.88 5.37
C PRO A 8 -33.48 -7.92 6.15
N ALA A 9 -33.15 -8.98 5.41
CA ALA A 9 -32.23 -10.11 5.58
C ALA A 9 -31.10 -10.06 6.63
N PRO A 10 -30.60 -11.23 7.06
CA PRO A 10 -29.56 -11.34 8.09
C PRO A 10 -28.25 -10.73 7.61
N VAL A 11 -27.70 -9.82 8.42
CA VAL A 11 -26.33 -9.32 8.25
C VAL A 11 -25.38 -10.48 8.57
N THR A 12 -24.84 -11.12 7.54
CA THR A 12 -23.82 -12.16 7.71
C THR A 12 -22.61 -11.55 8.43
N ALA A 13 -22.35 -12.02 9.65
CA ALA A 13 -21.21 -11.61 10.45
C ALA A 13 -19.91 -11.90 9.69
N ARG A 14 -19.19 -10.85 9.29
CA ARG A 14 -17.85 -10.99 8.71
C ARG A 14 -16.92 -11.51 9.81
N LYS A 15 -16.45 -12.76 9.67
CA LYS A 15 -15.35 -13.30 10.50
C LYS A 15 -14.11 -12.44 10.27
N ARG A 16 -13.84 -11.51 11.18
CA ARG A 16 -12.53 -10.84 11.26
C ARG A 16 -11.56 -11.80 11.94
N GLY A 17 -10.96 -12.69 11.16
CA GLY A 17 -9.71 -13.33 11.55
C GLY A 17 -8.58 -12.30 11.51
N ARG A 18 -7.57 -12.48 12.37
CA ARG A 18 -6.32 -11.71 12.30
C ARG A 18 -5.71 -11.93 10.92
N PRO A 19 -5.41 -10.88 10.12
CA PRO A 19 -4.68 -11.05 8.86
C PRO A 19 -3.38 -11.82 9.11
N LEU A 20 -3.01 -12.74 8.21
CA LEU A 20 -1.70 -13.37 8.31
C LEU A 20 -0.63 -12.30 8.10
N LYS A 21 0.48 -12.39 8.83
CA LYS A 21 1.58 -11.40 8.81
C LYS A 21 2.10 -11.11 7.37
N THR A 22 2.01 -12.10 6.48
CA THR A 22 2.33 -12.00 5.04
C THR A 22 1.43 -11.02 4.27
N ASP A 23 0.18 -10.86 4.67
CA ASP A 23 -0.76 -9.94 4.01
C ASP A 23 -0.40 -8.48 4.33
N ASP A 24 0.19 -8.24 5.50
CA ASP A 24 0.51 -6.90 5.96
C ASP A 24 1.80 -6.36 5.30
N ASP A 25 2.85 -7.18 5.28
CA ASP A 25 4.11 -6.84 4.60
C ASP A 25 3.89 -6.66 3.09
N SER A 26 3.04 -7.50 2.47
CA SER A 26 2.70 -7.35 1.05
C SER A 26 1.91 -6.07 0.77
N ARG A 27 1.01 -5.64 1.67
CA ARG A 27 0.30 -4.37 1.56
C ARG A 27 1.23 -3.17 1.69
N ARG A 28 2.16 -3.20 2.63
CA ARG A 28 3.16 -2.15 2.77
C ARG A 28 4.01 -2.03 1.50
N SER A 29 4.47 -3.17 0.95
CA SER A 29 5.27 -3.18 -0.27
C SER A 29 4.49 -2.67 -1.49
N ASP A 30 3.22 -3.06 -1.65
CA ASP A 30 2.36 -2.54 -2.72
C ASP A 30 2.20 -1.01 -2.64
N LEU A 31 2.02 -0.45 -1.43
CA LEU A 31 1.98 1.00 -1.24
C LEU A 31 3.26 1.69 -1.69
N VAL A 32 4.42 1.13 -1.37
CA VAL A 32 5.73 1.67 -1.77
C VAL A 32 5.87 1.65 -3.29
N GLU A 33 5.54 0.52 -3.94
CA GLU A 33 5.62 0.36 -5.39
C GLU A 33 4.70 1.35 -6.13
N LYS A 34 3.42 1.41 -5.74
CA LYS A 34 2.45 2.32 -6.38
C LYS A 34 2.81 3.78 -6.15
N SER A 35 3.34 4.12 -4.98
CA SER A 35 3.82 5.48 -4.68
C SER A 35 5.01 5.86 -5.55
N ALA A 36 6.02 5.00 -5.66
CA ALA A 36 7.18 5.24 -6.51
C ALA A 36 6.76 5.49 -7.97
N ARG A 37 5.82 4.68 -8.47
CA ARG A 37 5.24 4.88 -9.80
C ARG A 37 4.54 6.24 -9.93
N LEU A 38 3.65 6.58 -9.01
CA LEU A 38 2.91 7.85 -9.06
C LEU A 38 3.82 9.07 -8.91
N PHE A 39 4.81 9.02 -8.02
CA PHE A 39 5.80 10.09 -7.87
C PHE A 39 6.61 10.29 -9.15
N ARG A 40 6.97 9.22 -9.85
CA ARG A 40 7.66 9.30 -11.15
C ARG A 40 6.77 9.87 -12.26
N GLU A 41 5.49 9.48 -12.31
CA GLU A 41 4.59 9.88 -13.40
C GLU A 41 3.98 11.28 -13.21
N LYS A 42 3.60 11.63 -11.98
CA LYS A 42 2.86 12.86 -11.66
C LYS A 42 3.71 13.90 -10.92
N GLY A 43 4.84 13.47 -10.36
CA GLY A 43 5.63 14.26 -9.42
C GLY A 43 5.16 14.09 -7.98
N TYR A 44 6.09 14.28 -7.03
CA TYR A 44 5.83 14.16 -5.59
C TYR A 44 4.74 15.12 -5.11
N GLU A 45 4.85 16.42 -5.44
CA GLU A 45 3.93 17.44 -4.92
C GLU A 45 2.48 17.22 -5.37
N LYS A 46 2.28 16.84 -6.63
CA LYS A 46 0.95 16.64 -7.22
C LYS A 46 0.30 15.32 -6.81
N THR A 47 1.04 14.40 -6.19
CA THR A 47 0.52 13.11 -5.73
C THR A 47 -0.01 13.22 -4.31
N THR A 48 -1.27 12.84 -4.10
CA THR A 48 -1.92 12.86 -2.79
C THR A 48 -1.98 11.48 -2.15
N VAL A 49 -2.14 11.42 -0.82
CA VAL A 49 -2.38 10.16 -0.08
C VAL A 49 -3.62 9.42 -0.61
N ARG A 50 -4.65 10.16 -1.05
CA ARG A 50 -5.83 9.56 -1.68
C ARG A 50 -5.52 8.90 -3.02
N ASP A 51 -4.71 9.54 -3.86
CA ASP A 51 -4.30 8.98 -5.16
C ASP A 51 -3.58 7.64 -4.96
N ILE A 52 -2.67 7.61 -3.98
CA ILE A 52 -1.89 6.41 -3.68
C ILE A 52 -2.76 5.31 -3.09
N ALA A 53 -3.59 5.61 -2.09
CA ALA A 53 -4.50 4.65 -1.50
C ALA A 53 -5.45 4.05 -2.55
N ALA A 54 -5.96 4.87 -3.46
CA ALA A 54 -6.79 4.40 -4.57
C ALA A 54 -6.01 3.48 -5.52
N ALA A 55 -4.76 3.82 -5.87
CA ALA A 55 -3.91 3.00 -6.71
C ALA A 55 -3.55 1.64 -6.08
N ALA A 56 -3.48 1.56 -4.76
CA ALA A 56 -3.28 0.33 -4.00
C ALA A 56 -4.59 -0.39 -3.62
N GLY A 57 -5.72 0.04 -4.19
CA GLY A 57 -7.03 -0.57 -3.95
C GLY A 57 -7.48 -0.53 -2.50
N MET A 58 -7.11 0.51 -1.75
CA MET A 58 -7.43 0.67 -0.34
C MET A 58 -8.10 2.01 -0.02
N GLN A 59 -8.71 2.07 1.16
CA GLN A 59 -9.26 3.31 1.68
C GLN A 59 -8.15 4.21 2.19
N ALA A 60 -8.25 5.52 1.98
CA ALA A 60 -7.27 6.48 2.48
C ALA A 60 -7.12 6.45 4.02
N GLY A 61 -8.13 6.00 4.77
CA GLY A 61 -8.00 5.77 6.21
C GLY A 61 -7.05 4.62 6.56
N SER A 62 -7.01 3.56 5.74
CA SER A 62 -6.14 2.40 5.92
C SER A 62 -4.67 2.71 5.65
N TRP A 63 -4.38 3.71 4.83
CA TRP A 63 -3.01 4.22 4.60
C TRP A 63 -2.27 4.54 5.90
N PHE A 64 -2.97 5.24 6.82
CA PHE A 64 -2.37 5.75 8.05
C PHE A 64 -1.93 4.66 9.03
N TYR A 65 -2.31 3.41 8.79
CA TYR A 65 -1.75 2.27 9.48
C TYR A 65 -0.29 2.01 9.09
N TYR A 66 0.06 2.22 7.82
CA TYR A 66 1.39 1.95 7.26
C TYR A 66 2.31 3.17 7.28
N PHE A 67 1.77 4.34 6.90
CA PHE A 67 2.54 5.57 6.77
C PHE A 67 1.72 6.76 7.27
N LYS A 68 2.31 7.59 8.12
CA LYS A 68 1.66 8.79 8.66
C LYS A 68 1.73 9.95 7.69
N THR A 69 2.78 10.00 6.86
CA THR A 69 3.05 11.12 5.96
C THR A 69 3.51 10.67 4.58
N LYS A 70 3.42 11.57 3.59
CA LYS A 70 3.93 11.33 2.24
C LYS A 70 5.47 11.27 2.21
N GLN A 71 6.12 11.90 3.17
CA GLN A 71 7.57 11.90 3.37
C GLN A 71 8.06 10.54 3.86
N GLU A 72 7.34 9.89 4.78
CA GLU A 72 7.71 8.57 5.29
C GLU A 72 7.71 7.51 4.17
N ILE A 73 6.71 7.54 3.27
CA ILE A 73 6.74 6.60 2.14
C ILE A 73 7.81 6.97 1.11
N LEU A 74 8.13 8.26 0.93
CA LEU A 74 9.25 8.65 0.09
C LEU A 74 10.58 8.12 0.64
N ALA A 75 10.79 8.20 1.96
CA ALA A 75 11.96 7.62 2.60
C ALA A 75 12.04 6.11 2.37
N ALA A 76 10.93 5.37 2.55
CA ALA A 76 10.88 3.94 2.29
C ALA A 76 11.21 3.59 0.82
N ILE A 77 10.70 4.36 -0.15
CA ILE A 77 11.04 4.19 -1.57
C ILE A 77 12.55 4.36 -1.79
N MET A 78 13.15 5.40 -1.19
CA MET A 78 14.58 5.67 -1.33
C MET A 78 15.43 4.57 -0.68
N GLU A 79 15.06 4.11 0.52
CA GLU A 79 15.73 3.01 1.21
C GLU A 79 15.71 1.72 0.38
N GLU A 80 14.53 1.31 -0.12
CA GLU A 80 14.40 0.12 -0.95
C GLU A 80 15.15 0.26 -2.29
N GLY A 81 15.13 1.45 -2.88
CA GLY A 81 15.88 1.75 -4.10
C GLY A 81 17.40 1.69 -3.91
N MET A 82 17.91 2.26 -2.82
CA MET A 82 19.34 2.22 -2.48
C MET A 82 19.80 0.80 -2.17
N ALA A 83 19.03 0.05 -1.38
CA ALA A 83 19.34 -1.34 -1.07
C ALA A 83 19.40 -2.21 -2.33
N ARG A 84 18.43 -2.05 -3.24
CA ARG A 84 18.43 -2.74 -4.53
C ARG A 84 19.62 -2.36 -5.41
N SER A 85 19.93 -1.08 -5.48
CA SER A 85 21.06 -0.58 -6.26
C SER A 85 22.39 -1.15 -5.76
N LEU A 86 22.58 -1.22 -4.44
CA LEU A 86 23.78 -1.84 -3.86
C LEU A 86 23.87 -3.32 -4.19
N HIS A 87 22.78 -4.06 -4.01
CA HIS A 87 22.71 -5.48 -4.35
C HIS A 87 23.02 -5.73 -5.84
N ASP A 88 22.48 -4.90 -6.74
CA ASP A 88 22.72 -5.03 -8.17
C ASP A 88 24.20 -4.75 -8.52
N LEU A 89 24.83 -3.77 -7.86
CA LEU A 89 26.26 -3.48 -8.02
C LEU A 89 27.14 -4.64 -7.54
N GLU A 90 26.83 -5.25 -6.39
CA GLU A 90 27.53 -6.42 -5.86
C GLU A 90 27.40 -7.62 -6.80
N ALA A 91 26.21 -7.85 -7.35
CA ALA A 91 25.96 -8.93 -8.30
C ALA A 91 26.75 -8.75 -9.61
N ILE A 92 26.90 -7.52 -10.11
CA ILE A 92 27.71 -7.21 -11.29
C ILE A 92 29.20 -7.45 -11.00
N ALA A 93 29.70 -6.99 -9.85
CA ALA A 93 31.09 -7.19 -9.45
C ALA A 93 31.44 -8.67 -9.31
N ALA A 94 30.54 -9.47 -8.73
CA ALA A 94 30.72 -10.91 -8.56
C ALA A 94 30.72 -11.71 -9.87
N GLN A 95 30.06 -11.22 -10.93
CA GLN A 95 30.09 -11.83 -12.26
C GLN A 95 31.37 -11.52 -13.05
N SER A 96 32.17 -10.55 -12.57
CA SER A 96 33.38 -10.06 -13.24
C SER A 96 34.67 -10.66 -12.65
N LEU A 97 34.54 -11.67 -11.77
CA LEU A 97 35.60 -12.47 -11.17
C LEU A 97 35.46 -13.93 -11.60
#